data_AF-A0A1I3I3K0-F1
#
_entry.id   AF-A0A1I3I3K0-F1
#
_cell.length_a   1.000
_cell.length_b   1.000
_cell.length_c   1.000
_cell.angle_alpha   90.00
_cell.angle_beta   90.00
_cell.angle_gamma   90.00
#
_symmetry.space_group_name_H-M   'P 1'
#
loop_
_entity.id
_entity.type
_entity.pdbx_description
1 polymer ?
#
loop_
_entity_poly.entity_id
_entity_poly.type
_entity_poly.pdbx_seq_one_letter_code
_entity_poly.pdbx_strand_id
1 'polypeptide(L)'
;MREVKFSLKDKIDKFTLKHQVVVKNIFRIGLTLFILFIGYKIWGFKRSEISSLASNSEIVVILAALLGATIGGFITYFINIQSLLKSSHIKSSIVNKKVIYEPLLIEYKNIKNELENSKVLYFSYDLNFRTIGSTPFEVWNRIKNDARYYQIPEYIIKEYLILENYICHYLTSQETIKKSAFEEIIRLLKCKGYEITENKTGIFSFINVQELLNRENILENKLLKDRIFGFPELKDGDKESIILEFSHYIQNTRTIDDFYKAKAILLNSLNGCIEITETVIIRITNEYERRNNIF
;
A
#
# COMPACT_ATOMS: atom_id res chain seq x y z
N MET A 1 17.69 5.45 3.05
CA MET A 1 16.68 5.22 2.00
C MET A 1 17.10 3.99 1.21
N ARG A 2 16.40 2.84 1.32
CA ARG A 2 16.62 1.68 0.44
C ARG A 2 15.65 1.78 -0.72
N GLU A 3 16.13 1.82 -1.96
CA GLU A 3 15.26 1.72 -3.13
C GLU A 3 14.55 0.37 -3.14
N VAL A 4 13.22 0.38 -3.06
CA VAL A 4 12.40 -0.82 -3.27
C VAL A 4 12.34 -1.07 -4.77
N LYS A 5 13.12 -2.05 -5.27
CA LYS A 5 13.15 -2.42 -6.68
C LYS A 5 12.17 -3.56 -6.96
N PHE A 6 11.27 -3.35 -7.93
CA PHE A 6 10.40 -4.40 -8.45
C PHE A 6 11.16 -5.32 -9.40
N SER A 7 11.12 -6.62 -9.14
CA SER A 7 11.61 -7.64 -10.05
C SER A 7 10.66 -7.83 -11.24
N LEU A 8 11.13 -8.50 -12.29
CA LEU A 8 10.28 -8.89 -13.43
C LEU A 8 9.10 -9.75 -12.95
N LYS A 9 9.34 -10.64 -11.98
CA LYS A 9 8.32 -11.50 -11.37
C LYS A 9 7.22 -10.67 -10.72
N ASP A 10 7.57 -9.64 -9.94
CA ASP A 10 6.57 -8.78 -9.28
C ASP A 10 5.67 -8.07 -10.31
N LYS A 11 6.25 -7.62 -11.44
CA LYS A 11 5.48 -7.00 -12.53
C LYS A 11 4.51 -7.99 -13.19
N ILE A 12 4.95 -9.23 -13.41
CA ILE A 12 4.11 -10.31 -13.96
C ILE A 12 3.00 -10.66 -12.98
N ASP A 13 3.28 -10.74 -11.68
CA ASP A 13 2.29 -11.05 -10.66
C ASP A 13 1.23 -9.95 -10.58
N LYS A 14 1.63 -8.68 -10.62
CA LYS A 14 0.72 -7.52 -10.69
C LYS A 14 -0.13 -7.53 -11.97
N PHE A 15 0.47 -7.83 -13.12
CA PHE A 15 -0.25 -7.96 -14.39
C PHE A 15 -1.27 -9.10 -14.35
N THR A 16 -0.87 -10.25 -13.81
CA THR A 16 -1.72 -11.44 -13.68
C THR A 16 -2.91 -11.18 -12.75
N LEU A 17 -2.69 -10.42 -11.68
CA LEU A 17 -3.76 -9.97 -10.79
C LEU A 17 -4.77 -9.09 -11.53
N LYS A 18 -4.29 -8.13 -12.34
CA LYS A 18 -5.14 -7.15 -13.04
C LYS A 18 -5.86 -7.73 -14.26
N HIS A 19 -5.23 -8.65 -15.00
CA HIS A 19 -5.72 -9.18 -16.28
C HIS A 19 -5.99 -10.68 -16.26
N GLN A 20 -6.65 -11.14 -15.18
CA GLN A 20 -6.82 -12.56 -14.89
C GLN A 20 -7.52 -13.36 -16.01
N VAL A 21 -8.51 -12.77 -16.68
CA VAL A 21 -9.26 -13.42 -17.76
C VAL A 21 -8.35 -13.75 -18.95
N VAL A 22 -7.47 -12.81 -19.31
CA VAL A 22 -6.52 -12.96 -20.41
C VAL A 22 -5.55 -14.09 -20.11
N VAL A 23 -4.97 -14.11 -18.90
CA VAL A 23 -4.02 -15.15 -18.49
C VAL A 23 -4.67 -16.53 -18.47
N LYS A 24 -5.90 -16.67 -17.95
CA LYS A 24 -6.64 -17.94 -17.94
C LYS A 24 -6.88 -18.47 -19.37
N ASN A 25 -7.19 -17.58 -20.32
CA ASN A 25 -7.44 -17.98 -21.71
C ASN A 25 -6.17 -18.44 -22.42
N ILE A 26 -5.04 -17.75 -22.23
CA ILE A 26 -3.74 -18.14 -22.79
C ILE A 26 -3.34 -19.54 -22.30
N PHE A 27 -3.48 -19.81 -21.00
CA PHE A 27 -3.15 -21.13 -20.43
C PHE A 27 -4.02 -22.25 -21.01
N ARG A 28 -5.33 -22.03 -21.17
CA ARG A 28 -6.24 -23.01 -21.78
C ARG A 28 -5.86 -23.36 -23.21
N ILE A 29 -5.48 -22.37 -24.00
CA ILE A 29 -5.03 -22.58 -25.39
C ILE A 29 -3.76 -23.44 -25.41
N GLY A 30 -2.79 -23.14 -24.55
CA GLY A 30 -1.55 -23.91 -24.43
C GLY A 30 -1.77 -25.38 -24.03
N LEU A 31 -2.65 -25.64 -23.06
CA LEU A 31 -3.00 -27.02 -22.64
C LEU A 31 -3.61 -27.83 -23.78
N THR A 32 -4.54 -27.24 -24.54
CA THR A 32 -5.20 -27.91 -25.67
C THR A 32 -4.18 -28.32 -26.74
N LEU A 33 -3.23 -27.43 -27.06
CA LEU A 33 -2.15 -27.73 -28.01
C LEU A 33 -1.24 -28.86 -27.52
N PHE A 34 -0.94 -28.90 -26.22
CA PHE A 34 -0.12 -29.95 -25.62
C PHE A 34 -0.80 -31.33 -25.65
N ILE A 35 -2.10 -31.39 -25.36
CA ILE A 35 -2.88 -32.64 -25.43
C ILE A 35 -2.93 -33.16 -26.87
N LEU A 36 -3.17 -32.28 -27.85
CA LEU A 36 -3.14 -32.63 -29.27
C LEU A 36 -1.77 -33.18 -29.70
N PHE A 37 -0.69 -32.60 -29.19
CA PHE A 37 0.67 -33.06 -29.46
C PHE A 37 0.95 -34.47 -28.91
N ILE A 38 0.51 -34.77 -27.68
CA ILE A 38 0.64 -36.11 -27.09
C ILE A 38 -0.21 -37.12 -27.86
N GLY A 39 -1.47 -36.80 -28.17
CA GLY A 39 -2.37 -37.67 -28.92
C GLY A 39 -1.79 -38.05 -30.30
N TYR A 40 -1.17 -37.09 -30.98
CA TYR A 40 -0.45 -37.32 -32.23
C TYR A 40 0.71 -38.31 -32.07
N LYS A 41 1.49 -38.22 -30.98
CA LYS A 41 2.61 -39.13 -30.71
C LYS A 41 2.17 -40.56 -30.40
N ILE A 42 1.05 -40.74 -29.68
CA ILE A 42 0.52 -42.05 -29.30
C ILE A 42 -0.05 -42.80 -30.51
N TRP A 43 -0.68 -42.10 -31.46
CA TRP A 43 -1.23 -42.71 -32.67
C TRP A 43 -0.14 -43.39 -33.54
N GLY A 44 1.12 -42.98 -33.41
CA GLY A 44 2.25 -43.57 -34.13
C GLY A 44 2.83 -44.86 -33.54
N PHE A 45 2.31 -45.39 -32.42
CA PHE A 45 2.86 -46.57 -31.74
C PHE A 45 2.39 -47.90 -32.38
N LYS A 46 3.31 -48.82 -32.69
CA LYS A 46 3.02 -50.09 -33.37
C LYS A 46 2.26 -51.08 -32.48
N ARG A 47 1.19 -51.66 -33.04
CA ARG A 47 0.17 -52.53 -32.42
C ARG A 47 0.65 -53.95 -32.03
N SER A 48 1.88 -54.32 -32.36
CA SER A 48 2.34 -55.72 -32.37
C SER A 48 2.84 -56.30 -31.03
N GLU A 49 3.10 -55.47 -30.02
CA GLU A 49 3.64 -55.93 -28.72
C GLU A 49 2.53 -56.17 -27.66
N ILE A 50 1.34 -55.61 -27.85
CA ILE A 50 0.21 -55.70 -26.91
C ILE A 50 -0.54 -57.04 -27.01
N SER A 51 -0.43 -57.74 -28.16
CA SER A 51 -1.23 -58.94 -28.46
C SER A 51 -0.79 -60.20 -27.72
N SER A 52 0.47 -60.30 -27.26
CA SER A 52 1.00 -61.49 -26.59
C SER A 52 0.55 -61.59 -25.13
N LEU A 53 0.39 -60.46 -24.43
CA LEU A 53 -0.08 -60.39 -23.04
C LEU A 53 -1.59 -60.65 -22.89
N ALA A 54 -2.38 -60.41 -23.93
CA ALA A 54 -3.84 -60.54 -23.89
C ALA A 54 -4.35 -61.99 -24.03
N SER A 55 -3.46 -62.97 -24.16
CA SER A 55 -3.78 -64.37 -24.49
C SER A 55 -4.24 -65.23 -23.29
N ASN A 56 -3.98 -64.81 -22.05
CA ASN A 56 -4.41 -65.51 -20.83
C ASN A 56 -5.46 -64.71 -20.07
N SER A 57 -6.74 -65.08 -20.23
CA SER A 57 -7.89 -64.31 -19.72
C SER A 57 -7.91 -64.14 -18.20
N GLU A 58 -7.58 -65.18 -17.42
CA GLU A 58 -7.57 -65.10 -15.95
C GLU A 58 -6.50 -64.16 -15.40
N ILE A 59 -5.29 -64.24 -15.95
CA ILE A 59 -4.17 -63.36 -15.57
C ILE A 59 -4.48 -61.92 -15.97
N VAL A 60 -5.09 -61.71 -17.14
CA VAL A 60 -5.55 -60.38 -17.57
C VAL A 60 -6.60 -59.82 -16.62
N VAL A 61 -7.55 -60.63 -16.14
CA VAL A 61 -8.59 -60.19 -15.19
C VAL A 61 -7.98 -59.82 -13.83
N ILE A 62 -7.08 -60.64 -13.29
CA ILE A 62 -6.41 -60.37 -12.00
C ILE A 62 -5.53 -59.11 -12.11
N LEU A 63 -4.71 -59.00 -13.17
CA LEU A 63 -3.88 -57.83 -13.39
C LEU A 63 -4.70 -56.58 -13.63
N ALA A 64 -5.82 -56.67 -14.36
CA ALA A 64 -6.73 -55.55 -14.58
C ALA A 64 -7.40 -55.09 -13.29
N ALA A 65 -7.82 -56.03 -12.42
CA ALA A 65 -8.41 -55.71 -11.12
C ALA A 65 -7.38 -55.06 -10.18
N LEU A 66 -6.16 -55.60 -10.13
CA LEU A 66 -5.09 -55.09 -9.28
C LEU A 66 -4.64 -53.69 -9.72
N LEU A 67 -4.45 -53.49 -11.04
CA LEU A 67 -4.14 -52.18 -11.63
C LEU A 67 -5.29 -51.20 -11.43
N GLY A 68 -6.54 -51.62 -11.65
CA GLY A 68 -7.72 -50.78 -11.41
C GLY A 68 -7.82 -50.31 -9.97
N ALA A 69 -7.58 -51.19 -8.99
CA ALA A 69 -7.61 -50.87 -7.57
C ALA A 69 -6.46 -49.96 -7.15
N THR A 70 -5.23 -50.24 -7.61
CA THR A 70 -4.07 -49.38 -7.30
C THR A 70 -4.20 -48.01 -7.95
N ILE A 71 -4.49 -47.93 -9.25
CA ILE A 71 -4.68 -46.67 -9.97
C ILE A 71 -5.86 -45.89 -9.39
N GLY A 72 -6.99 -46.55 -9.11
CA GLY A 72 -8.16 -45.94 -8.47
C GLY A 72 -7.85 -45.38 -7.08
N GLY A 73 -7.12 -46.14 -6.26
CA GLY A 73 -6.65 -45.71 -4.94
C GLY A 73 -5.72 -44.49 -5.01
N PHE A 74 -4.74 -44.51 -5.91
CA PHE A 74 -3.83 -43.37 -6.15
C PHE A 74 -4.59 -42.12 -6.62
N ILE A 75 -5.48 -42.26 -7.60
CA ILE A 75 -6.30 -41.14 -8.10
C ILE A 75 -7.15 -40.55 -6.97
N THR A 76 -7.80 -41.40 -6.17
CA THR A 76 -8.66 -40.98 -5.06
C THR A 76 -7.86 -40.23 -3.99
N TYR A 77 -6.68 -40.74 -3.63
CA TYR A 77 -5.77 -40.10 -2.68
C TYR A 77 -5.33 -38.71 -3.15
N PHE A 78 -4.89 -38.58 -4.41
CA PHE A 78 -4.48 -37.29 -4.98
C PHE A 78 -5.64 -36.29 -5.05
N ILE A 79 -6.83 -36.73 -5.48
CA ILE A 79 -8.02 -35.88 -5.53
C ILE A 79 -8.37 -35.37 -4.13
N ASN A 80 -8.35 -36.24 -3.12
CA ASN A 80 -8.67 -35.87 -1.75
C ASN A 80 -7.68 -34.86 -1.17
N ILE A 81 -6.38 -35.08 -1.35
CA ILE A 81 -5.35 -34.13 -0.88
C ILE A 81 -5.48 -32.79 -1.58
N GLN A 82 -5.64 -32.78 -2.91
CA GLN A 82 -5.80 -31.53 -3.64
C GLN A 82 -7.06 -30.78 -3.21
N SER A 83 -8.16 -31.51 -2.98
CA SER A 83 -9.42 -30.93 -2.49
C SER A 83 -9.25 -30.30 -1.10
N LEU A 84 -8.59 -31.00 -0.18
CA LEU A 84 -8.31 -30.49 1.18
C LEU A 84 -7.40 -29.26 1.15
N LEU A 85 -6.31 -29.30 0.39
CA LEU A 85 -5.41 -28.16 0.24
C LEU A 85 -6.14 -26.96 -0.36
N LYS A 86 -6.93 -27.17 -1.41
CA LYS A 86 -7.73 -26.12 -2.04
C LYS A 86 -8.74 -25.53 -1.06
N SER A 87 -9.45 -26.36 -0.29
CA SER A 87 -10.40 -25.92 0.73
C SER A 87 -9.73 -25.10 1.83
N SER A 88 -8.56 -25.54 2.31
CA SER A 88 -7.78 -24.79 3.30
C SER A 88 -7.34 -23.42 2.78
N HIS A 89 -6.89 -23.36 1.51
CA HIS A 89 -6.50 -22.12 0.85
C HIS A 89 -7.68 -21.15 0.66
N ILE A 90 -8.85 -21.67 0.27
CA ILE A 90 -10.10 -20.90 0.18
C ILE A 90 -10.43 -20.25 1.53
N LYS A 91 -10.45 -21.04 2.61
CA LYS A 91 -10.75 -20.53 3.96
C LYS A 91 -9.74 -19.47 4.39
N SER A 92 -8.45 -19.74 4.22
CA SER A 92 -7.40 -18.77 4.54
C SER A 92 -7.55 -17.48 3.72
N SER A 93 -7.87 -17.57 2.42
CA SER A 93 -8.06 -16.39 1.58
C SER A 93 -9.23 -15.53 2.06
N ILE A 94 -10.36 -16.15 2.43
CA ILE A 94 -11.53 -15.45 2.98
C ILE A 94 -11.19 -14.77 4.32
N VAL A 95 -10.45 -15.45 5.19
CA VAL A 95 -9.97 -14.86 6.46
C VAL A 95 -9.06 -13.67 6.16
N ASN A 96 -8.07 -13.82 5.29
CA ASN A 96 -7.14 -12.76 4.91
C ASN A 96 -7.87 -11.54 4.33
N LYS A 97 -8.93 -11.74 3.54
CA LYS A 97 -9.80 -10.64 3.08
C LYS A 97 -10.29 -9.78 4.23
N LYS A 98 -10.89 -10.42 5.25
CA LYS A 98 -11.50 -9.72 6.38
C LYS A 98 -10.49 -9.14 7.37
N VAL A 99 -9.35 -9.79 7.57
CA VAL A 99 -8.39 -9.40 8.63
C VAL A 99 -7.19 -8.58 8.14
N ILE A 100 -6.97 -8.53 6.82
CA ILE A 100 -5.88 -7.79 6.17
C ILE A 100 -6.45 -6.76 5.20
N TYR A 101 -7.10 -7.23 4.13
CA TYR A 101 -7.35 -6.38 2.96
C TYR A 101 -8.49 -5.38 3.18
N GLU A 102 -9.62 -5.79 3.77
CA GLU A 102 -10.74 -4.90 4.08
C GLU A 102 -10.34 -3.78 5.06
N PRO A 103 -9.66 -4.08 6.20
CA PRO A 103 -9.16 -3.05 7.10
C PRO A 103 -8.19 -2.06 6.41
N LEU A 104 -7.27 -2.56 5.59
CA LEU A 104 -6.33 -1.70 4.85
C LEU A 104 -7.05 -0.81 3.84
N LEU A 105 -8.05 -1.35 3.14
CA LEU A 105 -8.85 -0.58 2.20
C LEU A 105 -9.57 0.58 2.87
N ILE A 106 -10.18 0.34 4.04
CA ILE A 106 -10.87 1.36 4.83
C ILE A 106 -9.87 2.44 5.25
N GLU A 107 -8.73 2.05 5.82
CA GLU A 107 -7.67 2.98 6.23
C GLU A 107 -7.19 3.86 5.05
N TYR A 108 -6.87 3.26 3.91
CA TYR A 108 -6.39 4.02 2.74
C TYR A 108 -7.44 4.97 2.17
N LYS A 109 -8.73 4.56 2.17
CA LYS A 109 -9.83 5.45 1.77
C LYS A 109 -10.01 6.62 2.73
N ASN A 110 -9.88 6.38 4.04
CA ASN A 110 -9.94 7.45 5.04
C ASN A 110 -8.80 8.44 4.88
N ILE A 111 -7.56 7.96 4.74
CA ILE A 111 -6.38 8.81 4.47
C ILE A 111 -6.61 9.67 3.23
N LYS A 112 -7.07 9.05 2.13
CA LYS A 112 -7.33 9.75 0.89
C LYS A 112 -8.40 10.83 1.08
N ASN A 113 -9.52 10.49 1.71
CA ASN A 113 -10.62 11.43 1.96
C ASN A 113 -10.17 12.61 2.83
N GLU A 114 -9.35 12.35 3.86
CA GLU A 114 -8.78 13.42 4.68
C GLU A 114 -7.80 14.29 3.89
N LEU A 115 -6.96 13.72 3.02
CA LEU A 115 -6.07 14.50 2.15
C LEU A 115 -6.81 15.33 1.11
N GLU A 116 -7.95 14.85 0.61
CA GLU A 116 -8.76 15.59 -0.36
C GLU A 116 -9.50 16.75 0.30
N ASN A 117 -10.02 16.54 1.52
CA ASN A 117 -10.80 17.55 2.25
C ASN A 117 -9.94 18.51 3.10
N SER A 118 -8.75 18.08 3.55
CA SER A 118 -7.82 18.88 4.35
C SER A 118 -6.52 19.17 3.59
N LYS A 119 -5.94 20.34 3.84
CA LYS A 119 -4.58 20.65 3.34
C LYS A 119 -3.51 19.83 4.09
N VAL A 120 -3.73 19.55 5.37
CA VAL A 120 -2.76 18.96 6.28
C VAL A 120 -3.35 17.73 6.97
N LEU A 121 -2.60 16.64 7.01
CA LEU A 121 -2.87 15.53 7.92
C LEU A 121 -1.93 15.60 9.12
N TYR A 122 -2.49 15.42 10.31
CA TYR A 122 -1.72 15.24 11.53
C TYR A 122 -1.77 13.77 11.95
N PHE A 123 -0.61 13.17 12.15
CA PHE A 123 -0.48 11.80 12.62
C PHE A 123 -0.01 11.82 14.07
N SER A 124 -0.70 11.07 14.95
CA SER A 124 -0.19 10.82 16.30
C SER A 124 0.88 9.74 16.19
N TYR A 125 2.13 10.09 16.46
CA TYR A 125 3.23 9.12 16.53
C TYR A 125 3.29 8.36 17.87
N ASP A 126 2.51 8.79 18.87
CA ASP A 126 2.53 8.21 20.22
C ASP A 126 1.24 7.44 20.52
N LEU A 127 1.36 6.13 20.70
CA LEU A 127 0.26 5.24 21.11
C LEU A 127 -0.41 5.69 22.42
N ASN A 128 0.30 6.46 23.26
CA ASN A 128 -0.20 6.97 24.53
C ASN A 128 -0.88 8.36 24.42
N PHE A 129 -0.62 9.10 23.34
CA PHE A 129 -1.23 10.40 23.07
C PHE A 129 -2.06 10.35 21.77
N ARG A 130 -3.12 9.54 21.81
CA ARG A 130 -4.16 9.57 20.78
C ARG A 130 -4.91 10.89 20.85
N THR A 131 -4.58 11.83 19.96
CA THR A 131 -5.51 12.92 19.68
C THR A 131 -6.75 12.33 19.00
N ILE A 132 -7.94 12.75 19.42
CA ILE A 132 -9.20 12.40 18.76
C ILE A 132 -9.09 12.86 17.29
N GLY A 133 -9.09 11.92 16.35
CA GLY A 133 -8.96 12.19 14.91
C GLY A 133 -7.55 11.99 14.33
N SER A 134 -6.56 11.54 15.10
CA SER A 134 -5.20 11.28 14.58
C SER A 134 -4.83 9.80 14.75
N THR A 135 -4.78 9.05 13.65
CA THR A 135 -3.74 8.06 13.31
C THR A 135 -4.11 7.38 12.01
N PRO A 136 -3.88 8.02 10.86
CA PRO A 136 -3.83 7.28 9.63
C PRO A 136 -2.60 6.34 9.67
N PHE A 137 -2.73 5.10 9.17
CA PHE A 137 -1.64 4.10 9.05
C PHE A 137 -1.39 3.16 10.25
N GLU A 138 -2.34 2.97 11.16
CA GLU A 138 -2.25 1.96 12.22
C GLU A 138 -2.44 0.53 11.71
N VAL A 139 -3.35 0.32 10.75
CA VAL A 139 -3.72 -1.01 10.28
C VAL A 139 -2.51 -1.66 9.63
N TRP A 140 -1.83 -0.95 8.74
CA TRP A 140 -0.58 -1.45 8.15
C TRP A 140 0.49 -1.73 9.19
N ASN A 141 0.70 -0.82 10.14
CA ASN A 141 1.68 -1.03 11.21
C ASN A 141 1.37 -2.27 12.07
N ARG A 142 0.10 -2.50 12.43
CA ARG A 142 -0.31 -3.72 13.15
C ARG A 142 -0.03 -4.98 12.35
N ILE A 143 -0.40 -4.98 11.06
CA ILE A 143 -0.19 -6.12 10.16
C ILE A 143 1.30 -6.42 9.99
N LYS A 144 2.13 -5.39 9.82
CA LYS A 144 3.59 -5.49 9.68
C LYS A 144 4.27 -6.09 10.91
N ASN A 145 3.68 -5.90 12.09
CA ASN A 145 4.22 -6.37 13.36
C ASN A 145 3.72 -7.76 13.79
N ASP A 146 2.89 -8.44 13.00
CA ASP A 146 2.38 -9.77 13.35
C ASP A 146 2.44 -10.80 12.21
N ALA A 147 1.94 -12.00 12.47
CA ALA A 147 2.00 -13.11 11.53
C ALA A 147 1.24 -12.87 10.22
N ARG A 148 0.30 -11.91 10.17
CA ARG A 148 -0.46 -11.57 8.97
C ARG A 148 0.44 -11.01 7.87
N TYR A 149 1.56 -10.37 8.21
CA TYR A 149 2.53 -9.87 7.24
C TYR A 149 2.97 -10.97 6.25
N TYR A 150 3.25 -12.18 6.75
CA TYR A 150 3.71 -13.31 5.92
C TYR A 150 2.60 -13.93 5.06
N GLN A 151 1.35 -13.52 5.27
CA GLN A 151 0.20 -13.98 4.49
C GLN A 151 -0.07 -13.08 3.26
N ILE A 152 0.68 -11.98 3.14
CA ILE A 152 0.56 -11.01 2.05
C ILE A 152 1.58 -11.33 0.95
N PRO A 153 1.18 -11.36 -0.32
CA PRO A 153 2.12 -11.49 -1.43
C PRO A 153 3.20 -10.39 -1.41
N GLU A 154 4.45 -10.78 -1.66
CA GLU A 154 5.61 -9.89 -1.57
C GLU A 154 5.46 -8.61 -2.43
N TYR A 155 4.89 -8.73 -3.64
CA TYR A 155 4.67 -7.56 -4.51
C TYR A 155 3.69 -6.55 -3.90
N ILE A 156 2.69 -7.00 -3.13
CA ILE A 156 1.75 -6.13 -2.42
C ILE A 156 2.45 -5.46 -1.23
N ILE A 157 3.26 -6.22 -0.49
CA ILE A 157 4.08 -5.68 0.61
C ILE A 157 4.95 -4.53 0.10
N LYS A 158 5.62 -4.71 -1.05
CA LYS A 158 6.45 -3.66 -1.66
C LYS A 158 5.66 -2.39 -1.95
N GLU A 159 4.45 -2.50 -2.49
CA GLU A 159 3.57 -1.36 -2.75
C GLU A 159 3.19 -0.63 -1.44
N TYR A 160 2.83 -1.38 -0.40
CA TYR A 160 2.49 -0.80 0.90
C TYR A 160 3.69 -0.14 1.61
N LEU A 161 4.89 -0.70 1.47
CA LEU A 161 6.13 -0.07 1.96
C LEU A 161 6.47 1.21 1.18
N ILE A 162 6.21 1.25 -0.13
CA ILE A 162 6.38 2.47 -0.92
C ILE A 162 5.39 3.55 -0.45
N LEU A 163 4.14 3.17 -0.21
CA LEU A 163 3.14 4.07 0.36
C LEU A 163 3.57 4.62 1.73
N GLU A 164 4.07 3.76 2.64
CA GLU A 164 4.63 4.15 3.94
C GLU A 164 5.70 5.24 3.78
N ASN A 165 6.64 5.05 2.85
CA ASN A 165 7.70 6.03 2.59
C ASN A 165 7.15 7.38 2.09
N TYR A 166 6.13 7.38 1.23
CA TYR A 166 5.51 8.61 0.75
C TYR A 166 4.73 9.34 1.85
N ILE A 167 4.10 8.61 2.78
CA ILE A 167 3.48 9.18 3.98
C ILE A 167 4.56 9.87 4.83
N CYS A 168 5.66 9.18 5.15
CA CYS A 168 6.76 9.76 5.92
C CYS A 168 7.35 11.00 5.24
N HIS A 169 7.52 10.97 3.91
CA HIS A 169 8.02 12.11 3.15
C HIS A 169 7.06 13.31 3.20
N TYR A 170 5.75 13.07 3.06
CA TYR A 170 4.72 14.10 3.20
C TYR A 170 4.70 14.71 4.61
N LEU A 171 4.92 13.91 5.66
CA LEU A 171 4.99 14.43 7.02
C LEU A 171 6.25 15.26 7.26
N THR A 172 7.38 14.79 6.72
CA THR A 172 8.64 15.52 6.80
C THR A 172 8.55 16.87 6.07
N SER A 173 7.82 16.95 4.96
CA SER A 173 7.64 18.22 4.25
C SER A 173 6.77 19.22 5.02
N GLN A 174 5.80 18.78 5.82
CA GLN A 174 5.07 19.66 6.74
C GLN A 174 5.99 20.29 7.79
N GLU A 175 6.80 19.47 8.45
CA GLU A 175 7.78 19.94 9.44
C GLU A 175 8.81 20.87 8.81
N THR A 176 9.19 20.60 7.56
CA THR A 176 10.13 21.44 6.81
C THR A 176 9.55 22.81 6.49
N ILE A 177 8.26 22.92 6.12
CA ILE A 177 7.59 24.22 5.96
C ILE A 177 7.66 25.02 7.26
N LYS A 178 7.26 24.40 8.37
CA LYS A 178 7.22 25.03 9.68
C LYS A 178 8.60 25.53 10.11
N LYS A 179 9.61 24.67 9.98
CA LYS A 179 11.01 24.97 10.29
C LYS A 179 11.57 26.10 9.42
N SER A 180 11.36 26.00 8.11
CA SER A 180 11.85 27.00 7.15
C SER A 180 11.23 28.38 7.41
N ALA A 181 9.93 28.44 7.71
CA ALA A 181 9.28 29.69 8.11
C ALA A 181 9.83 30.25 9.43
N PHE A 182 10.09 29.40 10.43
CA PHE A 182 10.68 29.84 11.70
C PHE A 182 12.10 30.38 11.54
N GLU A 183 12.92 29.69 10.76
CA GLU A 183 14.29 30.11 10.45
C GLU A 183 14.30 31.46 9.73
N GLU A 184 13.36 31.69 8.82
CA GLU A 184 13.21 32.98 8.15
C GLU A 184 12.80 34.08 9.13
N ILE A 185 11.85 33.82 10.04
CA ILE A 185 11.47 34.78 11.09
C ILE A 185 12.70 35.16 11.93
N ILE A 186 13.49 34.19 12.36
CA ILE A 186 14.72 34.43 13.11
C ILE A 186 15.71 35.27 12.30
N ARG A 187 15.87 34.97 11.00
CA ARG A 187 16.75 35.72 10.11
C ARG A 187 16.33 37.18 10.02
N LEU A 188 15.05 37.44 9.77
CA LEU A 188 14.49 38.79 9.64
C LEU A 188 14.65 39.60 10.94
N LEU A 189 14.38 38.99 12.09
CA LEU A 189 14.59 39.61 13.40
C LEU A 189 16.06 39.99 13.62
N LYS A 190 16.99 39.07 13.33
CA LYS A 190 18.44 39.31 13.47
C LYS A 190 18.93 40.44 12.56
N CYS A 191 18.44 40.52 11.32
CA CYS A 191 18.78 41.62 10.41
C CYS A 191 18.41 43.01 10.96
N LYS A 192 17.41 43.07 11.85
CA LYS A 192 16.97 44.30 12.52
C LYS A 192 17.54 44.46 13.95
N GLY A 193 18.44 43.56 14.38
CA GLY A 193 19.09 43.60 15.69
C GLY A 193 18.26 43.03 16.83
N TYR A 194 17.18 42.28 16.54
CA TYR A 194 16.37 41.60 17.53
C TYR A 194 16.73 40.12 17.63
N GLU A 195 16.62 39.53 18.82
CA GLU A 195 16.77 38.10 19.03
C GLU A 195 15.63 37.52 19.86
N ILE A 196 15.29 36.27 19.55
CA ILE A 196 14.43 35.44 20.39
C ILE A 196 15.32 34.81 21.47
N THR A 197 15.37 35.45 22.64
CA THR A 197 16.22 35.04 23.77
C THR A 197 15.59 33.91 24.58
N GLU A 198 14.26 33.85 24.64
CA GLU A 198 13.49 32.91 25.45
C GLU A 198 12.40 32.23 24.62
N ASN A 199 11.94 31.04 25.06
CA ASN A 199 10.75 30.37 24.53
C ASN A 199 10.70 30.08 23.00
N LYS A 200 11.85 29.77 22.38
CA LYS A 200 11.92 29.39 20.95
C LYS A 200 10.93 28.27 20.58
N THR A 201 10.80 27.25 21.44
CA THR A 201 9.89 26.13 21.22
C THR A 201 8.43 26.55 21.26
N GLY A 202 8.06 27.46 22.18
CA GLY A 202 6.71 28.01 22.24
C GLY A 202 6.39 28.79 20.97
N ILE A 203 7.27 29.70 20.53
CA ILE A 203 7.07 30.47 19.30
C ILE A 203 6.99 29.55 18.08
N PHE A 204 7.86 28.54 17.99
CA PHE A 204 7.78 27.53 16.95
C PHE A 204 6.41 26.82 16.95
N SER A 205 5.85 26.52 18.13
CA SER A 205 4.53 25.86 18.23
C SER A 205 3.36 26.71 17.69
N PHE A 206 3.46 28.04 17.73
CA PHE A 206 2.45 28.96 17.20
C PHE A 206 2.41 29.03 15.66
N ILE A 207 3.44 28.52 14.99
CA ILE A 207 3.49 28.48 13.53
C ILE A 207 2.53 27.40 13.02
N ASN A 208 1.42 27.85 12.43
CA ASN A 208 0.43 26.98 11.82
C ASN A 208 0.79 26.69 10.35
N VAL A 209 1.05 25.42 10.04
CA VAL A 209 1.39 24.98 8.67
C VAL A 209 0.25 25.26 7.69
N GLN A 210 -1.02 25.14 8.10
CA GLN A 210 -2.16 25.37 7.21
C GLN A 210 -2.26 26.83 6.75
N GLU A 211 -1.96 27.77 7.63
CA GLU A 211 -1.91 29.22 7.30
C GLU A 211 -0.75 29.50 6.34
N LEU A 212 0.42 28.92 6.59
CA LEU A 212 1.57 29.02 5.68
C LEU A 212 1.25 28.44 4.29
N LEU A 213 0.54 27.31 4.21
CA LEU A 213 0.11 26.69 2.95
C LEU A 213 -0.93 27.53 2.19
N ASN A 214 -1.69 28.38 2.89
CA ASN A 214 -2.57 29.39 2.31
C ASN A 214 -1.81 30.66 1.89
N ARG A 215 -0.49 30.69 2.12
CA ARG A 215 0.36 31.85 1.91
C ARG A 215 -0.03 33.05 2.78
N GLU A 216 -0.63 32.78 3.96
CA GLU A 216 -1.00 33.81 4.93
C GLU A 216 0.22 34.29 5.73
N ASN A 217 0.23 35.57 6.09
CA ASN A 217 1.29 36.15 6.92
C ASN A 217 0.98 35.94 8.41
N ILE A 218 1.59 34.91 8.98
CA ILE A 218 1.44 34.57 10.40
C ILE A 218 2.09 35.58 11.36
N LEU A 219 3.05 36.39 10.90
CA LEU A 219 3.66 37.44 11.74
C LEU A 219 2.66 38.54 12.02
N GLU A 220 2.01 39.04 10.97
CA GLU A 220 0.98 40.08 11.05
C GLU A 220 -0.24 39.61 11.83
N ASN A 221 -0.74 38.42 11.49
CA ASN A 221 -2.02 37.94 11.99
C ASN A 221 -1.99 37.43 13.44
N LYS A 222 -0.82 36.95 13.90
CA LYS A 222 -0.68 36.30 15.21
C LYS A 222 0.55 36.75 15.98
N LEU A 223 1.74 36.46 15.48
CA LEU A 223 2.96 36.54 16.31
C LEU A 223 3.19 37.95 16.87
N LEU A 224 2.90 38.98 16.09
CA LEU A 224 3.03 40.39 16.51
C LEU A 224 1.80 40.94 17.22
N LYS A 225 0.63 40.32 17.02
CA LYS A 225 -0.64 40.75 17.61
C LYS A 225 -0.86 40.19 19.02
N ASP A 226 -0.52 38.93 19.21
CA ASP A 226 -0.86 38.16 20.42
C ASP A 226 0.18 38.29 21.54
N ARG A 227 1.22 39.13 21.36
CA ARG A 227 2.32 39.37 22.32
C ARG A 227 2.86 38.07 22.92
N ILE A 228 3.34 37.19 22.06
CA ILE A 228 3.83 35.87 22.46
C ILE A 228 5.06 36.01 23.35
N PHE A 229 5.04 35.31 24.49
CA PHE A 229 6.15 35.28 25.43
C PHE A 229 7.46 34.83 24.75
N GLY A 230 8.53 35.61 24.95
CA GLY A 230 9.85 35.41 24.34
C GLY A 230 10.02 36.03 22.95
N PHE A 231 8.96 36.55 22.33
CA PHE A 231 9.05 37.29 21.08
C PHE A 231 9.48 38.75 21.37
N PRO A 232 10.47 39.30 20.65
CA PRO A 232 10.99 40.64 20.95
C PRO A 232 9.98 41.75 20.66
N GLU A 233 10.00 42.82 21.47
CA GLU A 233 9.26 44.04 21.17
C GLU A 233 9.91 44.80 20.02
N LEU A 234 9.17 44.92 18.91
CA LEU A 234 9.65 45.56 17.70
C LEU A 234 9.20 47.03 17.63
N LYS A 235 10.05 47.89 17.06
CA LYS A 235 9.65 49.24 16.65
C LYS A 235 8.72 49.17 15.44
N ASP A 236 7.80 50.14 15.30
CA ASP A 236 6.75 50.06 14.27
C ASP A 236 7.30 50.02 12.83
N GLY A 237 8.33 50.80 12.52
CA GLY A 237 8.99 50.74 11.20
C GLY A 237 9.70 49.40 10.94
N ASP A 238 10.22 48.74 11.98
CA ASP A 238 10.82 47.41 11.83
C ASP A 238 9.75 46.32 11.67
N LYS A 239 8.60 46.45 12.35
CA LYS A 239 7.45 45.55 12.18
C LYS A 239 6.98 45.53 10.73
N GLU A 240 6.73 46.71 10.15
CA GLU A 240 6.25 46.83 8.77
C GLU A 240 7.23 46.20 7.78
N SER A 241 8.54 46.49 7.94
CA SER A 241 9.59 45.90 7.11
C SER A 241 9.63 44.38 7.21
N ILE A 242 9.60 43.83 8.43
CA ILE A 242 9.65 42.39 8.68
C ILE A 242 8.41 41.69 8.11
N ILE A 243 7.21 42.27 8.30
CA ILE A 243 5.96 41.75 7.75
C ILE A 243 6.04 41.68 6.23
N LEU A 244 6.48 42.76 5.57
CA LEU A 244 6.56 42.83 4.11
C LEU A 244 7.58 41.84 3.53
N GLU A 245 8.75 41.73 4.15
CA GLU A 245 9.78 40.78 3.74
C GLU A 245 9.33 39.32 3.93
N PHE A 246 8.67 39.01 5.05
CA PHE A 246 8.14 37.68 5.30
C PHE A 246 6.99 37.33 4.34
N SER A 247 6.11 38.28 4.02
CA SER A 247 5.10 38.11 2.97
C SER A 247 5.75 37.72 1.64
N HIS A 248 6.81 38.42 1.24
CA HIS A 248 7.55 38.09 0.02
C HIS A 248 8.18 36.69 0.08
N TYR A 249 8.77 36.32 1.22
CA TYR A 249 9.30 34.98 1.42
C TYR A 249 8.21 33.90 1.28
N ILE A 250 7.07 34.07 1.95
CA ILE A 250 5.97 33.11 1.91
C ILE A 250 5.40 32.96 0.51
N GLN A 251 5.31 34.03 -0.28
CA GLN A 251 4.83 33.94 -1.67
C GLN A 251 5.80 33.19 -2.60
N ASN A 252 7.11 33.25 -2.33
CA ASN A 252 8.13 32.74 -3.25
C ASN A 252 8.84 31.46 -2.79
N THR A 253 8.59 30.98 -1.56
CA THR A 253 9.28 29.80 -1.04
C THR A 253 8.88 28.53 -1.80
N ARG A 254 9.88 27.79 -2.27
CA ARG A 254 9.73 26.49 -2.94
C ARG A 254 9.27 25.39 -1.98
N THR A 255 9.48 25.59 -0.68
CA THR A 255 9.12 24.61 0.37
C THR A 255 7.64 24.26 0.34
N ILE A 256 6.78 25.24 0.06
CA ILE A 256 5.34 25.04 -0.08
C ILE A 256 5.01 24.27 -1.38
N ASP A 257 5.70 24.57 -2.48
CA ASP A 257 5.50 23.85 -3.75
C ASP A 257 5.92 22.39 -3.63
N ASP A 258 7.04 22.12 -2.96
CA ASP A 258 7.53 20.77 -2.72
C ASP A 258 6.61 19.97 -1.79
N PHE A 259 5.95 20.62 -0.84
CA PHE A 259 4.87 20.00 -0.08
C PHE A 259 3.69 19.57 -0.97
N TYR A 260 3.23 20.44 -1.88
CA TYR A 260 2.14 20.08 -2.78
C TYR A 260 2.53 18.95 -3.75
N LYS A 261 3.79 18.90 -4.20
CA LYS A 261 4.33 17.75 -4.95
C LYS A 261 4.30 16.47 -4.11
N ALA A 262 4.76 16.52 -2.86
CA ALA A 262 4.73 15.37 -1.96
C ALA A 262 3.29 14.88 -1.72
N LYS A 263 2.34 15.79 -1.53
CA LYS A 263 0.91 15.48 -1.41
C LYS A 263 0.37 14.79 -2.66
N ALA A 264 0.69 15.29 -3.85
CA ALA A 264 0.23 14.70 -5.11
C ALA A 264 0.79 13.29 -5.34
N ILE A 265 2.08 13.08 -5.03
CA ILE A 265 2.72 11.75 -5.11
C ILE A 265 2.04 10.77 -4.14
N LEU A 266 1.76 11.20 -2.91
CA LEU A 266 1.06 10.40 -1.91
C LEU A 266 -0.35 10.01 -2.37
N LEU A 267 -1.14 10.97 -2.89
CA LEU A 267 -2.48 10.69 -3.42
C LEU A 267 -2.45 9.68 -4.57
N ASN A 268 -1.48 9.78 -5.48
CA ASN A 268 -1.34 8.83 -6.56
C ASN A 268 -0.98 7.42 -6.05
N SER A 269 -0.05 7.33 -5.08
CA SER A 269 0.31 6.06 -4.46
C SER A 269 -0.85 5.43 -3.68
N LEU A 270 -1.66 6.23 -3.00
CA LEU A 270 -2.88 5.78 -2.31
C LEU A 270 -3.88 5.19 -3.29
N ASN A 271 -4.15 5.88 -4.42
CA ASN A 271 -5.04 5.35 -5.46
C ASN A 271 -4.56 4.00 -5.98
N GLY A 272 -3.25 3.85 -6.24
CA GLY A 272 -2.68 2.56 -6.66
C GLY A 272 -2.85 1.46 -5.61
N CYS A 273 -2.61 1.76 -4.33
CA CYS A 273 -2.80 0.80 -3.24
C CYS A 273 -4.27 0.43 -3.03
N ILE A 274 -5.19 1.38 -3.15
CA ILE A 274 -6.65 1.15 -3.10
C ILE A 274 -7.05 0.22 -4.24
N GLU A 275 -6.67 0.52 -5.49
CA GLU A 275 -7.02 -0.31 -6.67
C GLU A 275 -6.52 -1.75 -6.52
N ILE A 276 -5.26 -1.94 -6.09
CA ILE A 276 -4.69 -3.27 -5.85
C ILE A 276 -5.47 -4.01 -4.76
N THR A 277 -5.75 -3.34 -3.65
CA THR A 277 -6.44 -3.96 -2.50
C THR A 277 -7.87 -4.33 -2.85
N GLU A 278 -8.60 -3.45 -3.56
CA GLU A 278 -9.94 -3.74 -4.07
C GLU A 278 -9.94 -4.92 -5.03
N THR A 279 -8.95 -4.98 -5.94
CA THR A 279 -8.82 -6.09 -6.88
C THR A 279 -8.61 -7.42 -6.15
N VAL A 280 -7.78 -7.44 -5.11
CA VAL A 280 -7.58 -8.63 -4.27
C VAL A 280 -8.87 -9.04 -3.56
N ILE A 281 -9.58 -8.09 -2.96
CA ILE A 281 -10.87 -8.34 -2.29
C ILE A 281 -11.89 -8.91 -3.27
N ILE A 282 -12.06 -8.28 -4.44
CA ILE A 282 -12.98 -8.73 -5.49
C ILE A 282 -12.61 -10.14 -5.96
N ARG A 283 -11.32 -10.41 -6.14
CA ARG A 283 -10.84 -11.73 -6.54
C ARG A 283 -11.18 -12.78 -5.49
N ILE A 284 -10.90 -12.53 -4.21
CA ILE A 284 -11.24 -13.46 -3.13
C ILE A 284 -12.75 -13.70 -3.10
N THR A 285 -13.56 -12.64 -3.16
CA THR A 285 -15.02 -12.75 -3.18
C THR A 285 -15.53 -13.57 -4.38
N ASN A 286 -15.04 -13.32 -5.59
CA ASN A 286 -15.50 -14.01 -6.79
C ASN A 286 -14.98 -15.44 -6.93
N GLU A 287 -13.74 -15.70 -6.55
CA GLU A 287 -13.13 -17.02 -6.70
C GLU A 287 -13.45 -17.97 -5.55
N TYR A 288 -13.62 -17.44 -4.34
CA TYR A 288 -13.68 -18.25 -3.12
C TYR A 288 -14.99 -18.13 -2.35
N GLU A 289 -15.65 -16.97 -2.31
CA GLU A 289 -16.93 -16.84 -1.60
C GLU A 289 -18.11 -17.23 -2.48
N ARG A 290 -18.24 -16.61 -3.67
CA ARG A 290 -19.39 -16.83 -4.57
C ARG A 290 -19.43 -18.21 -5.21
N ARG A 291 -18.27 -18.84 -5.44
CA ARG A 291 -18.20 -20.16 -6.09
C ARG A 291 -18.40 -21.34 -5.14
N ASN A 292 -18.26 -21.13 -3.84
CA ASN A 292 -18.30 -22.22 -2.85
C ASN A 292 -19.58 -22.24 -2.01
N ASN A 293 -20.58 -21.38 -2.31
CA ASN A 293 -21.83 -21.28 -1.54
C ASN A 293 -21.60 -21.33 -0.01
N ILE A 294 -20.66 -20.51 0.49
CA ILE A 294 -20.48 -20.34 1.95
C ILE A 294 -21.53 -19.35 2.50
N PHE A 295 -22.50 -18.97 1.69
CA PHE A 295 -23.83 -18.51 2.07
C PHE A 295 -24.86 -19.17 1.17
#